data_AF-A0A4U9HRF3-F1
#
_entry.id   AF-A0A4U9HRF3-F1
#
_cell.length_a   1.000
_cell.length_b   1.000
_cell.length_c   1.000
_cell.angle_alpha   90.00
_cell.angle_beta   90.00
_cell.angle_gamma   90.00
#
_symmetry.space_group_name_H-M   'P 1'
#
loop_
_entity.id
_entity.type
_entity.pdbx_description
1 polymer ?
#
loop_
_entity_poly.entity_id
_entity_poly.type
_entity_poly.pdbx_seq_one_letter_code
_entity_poly.pdbx_strand_id
1 'polypeptide(L)'
;MISTSLDFSGLADIAKDLETLSRAENNKVLRDATRAGAEVLRQEVEDRAPVLTGKLKKNVVVVTQKGRRRGEIASGVHIQGINPDTGNSDNKMKASNPRNAFYWRFVEIGTSNMPAHPFVRPAFDTRQEEATQAALARMNQAIDEGAGEMTEADIYQRLSALAGGNVFPYVAPQGTTAPWVIYLLPGSVSEDVFCGPAETASTVQVDAWASSIDDARALRVQVKAALSDLHPVGLNEINGYEPDTDFTGPRLKFRSGNKATPSY
;
A
#
# COMPACT_ATOMS: atom_id res chain seq x y z
N MET A 1 2.54 23.76 25.98
CA MET A 1 2.35 22.33 25.68
C MET A 1 2.94 22.12 24.29
N ILE A 2 4.10 21.48 24.15
CA ILE A 2 4.73 21.27 22.84
C ILE A 2 4.36 19.85 22.41
N SER A 3 3.39 19.73 21.52
CA SER A 3 3.12 18.52 20.75
C SER A 3 4.01 18.59 19.50
N THR A 4 5.02 17.74 19.41
CA THR A 4 5.77 17.56 18.17
C THR A 4 4.90 16.72 17.22
N SER A 5 3.90 17.33 16.60
CA SER A 5 3.22 16.73 15.46
C SER A 5 4.13 16.91 14.25
N LEU A 6 4.84 15.85 13.87
CA LEU A 6 5.67 15.83 12.69
C LEU A 6 4.76 15.71 11.46
N ASP A 7 4.86 16.67 10.56
CA ASP A 7 4.09 16.77 9.34
C ASP A 7 4.81 15.98 8.23
N PHE A 8 4.18 14.91 7.78
CA PHE A 8 4.64 14.07 6.66
C PHE A 8 3.99 14.52 5.35
N SER A 9 3.76 15.82 5.16
CA SER A 9 3.07 16.37 3.99
C SER A 9 3.74 16.02 2.65
N GLY A 10 5.04 15.66 2.62
CA GLY A 10 5.68 15.09 1.44
C GLY A 10 5.18 13.69 1.02
N LEU A 11 4.56 12.93 1.93
CA LEU A 11 3.86 11.67 1.63
C LEU A 11 2.42 11.91 1.17
N ALA A 12 1.88 13.12 1.35
CA ALA A 12 0.49 13.43 0.98
C ALA A 12 0.30 13.48 -0.54
N ASP A 13 1.33 13.86 -1.29
CA ASP A 13 1.30 13.84 -2.75
C ASP A 13 1.32 12.40 -3.29
N ILE A 14 2.01 11.48 -2.62
CA ILE A 14 2.01 10.03 -2.93
C ILE A 14 0.70 9.36 -2.52
N ALA A 15 0.09 9.81 -1.41
CA ALA A 15 -1.23 9.35 -0.99
C ALA A 15 -2.33 9.66 -2.03
N LYS A 16 -2.11 10.64 -2.90
CA LYS A 16 -3.01 11.02 -3.99
C LYS A 16 -2.97 10.02 -5.15
N ASP A 17 -1.79 9.48 -5.48
CA ASP A 17 -1.65 8.37 -6.44
C ASP A 17 -2.24 7.06 -5.88
N LEU A 18 -2.29 6.93 -4.55
CA LEU A 18 -2.92 5.81 -3.85
C LEU A 18 -4.46 5.89 -3.82
N GLU A 19 -5.11 7.04 -4.11
CA GLU A 19 -6.59 7.17 -4.04
C GLU A 19 -7.37 6.21 -4.95
N THR A 20 -6.69 5.51 -5.85
CA THR A 20 -7.20 4.46 -6.76
C THR A 20 -7.29 3.06 -6.16
N LEU A 21 -6.64 2.78 -5.01
CA LEU A 21 -6.79 1.54 -4.25
C LEU A 21 -7.94 1.61 -3.24
N SER A 22 -8.47 0.46 -2.81
CA SER A 22 -9.52 0.42 -1.77
C SER A 22 -9.05 1.17 -0.51
N ARG A 23 -9.92 2.01 0.07
CA ARG A 23 -9.60 2.82 1.26
C ARG A 23 -9.02 2.00 2.43
N ALA A 24 -9.41 0.74 2.55
CA ALA A 24 -8.91 -0.16 3.59
C ALA A 24 -7.46 -0.59 3.34
N GLU A 25 -7.12 -0.90 2.08
CA GLU A 25 -5.77 -1.27 1.67
C GLU A 25 -4.81 -0.09 1.78
N ASN A 26 -5.24 1.10 1.36
CA ASN A 26 -4.47 2.33 1.55
C ASN A 26 -4.11 2.61 2.99
N ASN A 27 -5.09 2.48 3.90
CA ASN A 27 -4.83 2.71 5.31
C ASN A 27 -3.87 1.66 5.91
N LYS A 28 -3.90 0.41 5.41
CA LYS A 28 -2.98 -0.64 5.84
C LYS A 28 -1.56 -0.34 5.33
N VAL A 29 -1.41 -0.04 4.04
CA VAL A 29 -0.12 0.29 3.40
C VAL A 29 0.54 1.49 4.09
N LEU A 30 -0.20 2.60 4.26
CA LEU A 30 0.30 3.80 4.94
C LEU A 30 0.67 3.53 6.41
N ARG A 31 -0.13 2.72 7.11
CA ARG A 31 0.16 2.31 8.49
C ARG A 31 1.45 1.51 8.57
N ASP A 32 1.63 0.54 7.70
CA ASP A 32 2.80 -0.35 7.71
C ASP A 32 4.07 0.43 7.33
N ALA A 33 3.99 1.27 6.29
CA ALA A 33 5.09 2.13 5.85
C ALA A 33 5.54 3.10 6.95
N THR A 34 4.60 3.87 7.52
CA THR A 34 4.95 4.82 8.60
C THR A 34 5.49 4.11 9.84
N ARG A 35 4.99 2.91 10.15
CA ARG A 35 5.46 2.12 11.28
C ARG A 35 6.89 1.61 11.06
N ALA A 36 7.24 1.18 9.85
CA ALA A 36 8.60 0.75 9.51
C ALA A 36 9.63 1.89 9.72
N GLY A 37 9.33 3.10 9.23
CA GLY A 37 10.20 4.26 9.47
C GLY A 37 10.32 4.61 10.95
N ALA A 38 9.22 4.58 11.69
CA ALA A 38 9.23 4.84 13.13
C ALA A 38 9.99 3.77 13.93
N GLU A 39 10.09 2.54 13.44
CA GLU A 39 10.83 1.45 14.09
C GLU A 39 12.35 1.67 14.05
N VAL A 40 12.87 2.21 12.93
CA VAL A 40 14.27 2.65 12.81
C VAL A 40 14.59 3.70 13.87
N LEU A 41 13.71 4.68 14.03
CA LEU A 41 13.86 5.71 15.06
C LEU A 41 13.73 5.14 16.47
N ARG A 42 12.80 4.20 16.71
CA ARG A 42 12.66 3.52 18.01
C ARG A 42 13.98 2.88 18.42
N GLN A 43 14.61 2.13 17.51
CA GLN A 43 15.85 1.42 17.79
C GLN A 43 16.96 2.40 18.18
N GLU A 44 17.14 3.48 17.42
CA GLU A 44 18.17 4.48 17.73
C GLU A 44 17.91 5.21 19.06
N VAL A 45 16.64 5.52 19.37
CA VAL A 45 16.27 6.09 20.67
C VAL A 45 16.59 5.11 21.80
N GLU A 46 16.31 3.81 21.62
CA GLU A 46 16.64 2.78 22.60
C GLU A 46 18.15 2.64 22.79
N ASP A 47 18.94 2.70 21.71
CA ASP A 47 20.39 2.57 21.77
C ASP A 47 21.02 3.74 22.55
N ARG A 48 20.56 4.97 22.30
CA ARG A 48 21.03 6.18 22.99
C ARG A 48 20.47 6.39 24.38
N ALA A 49 19.32 5.79 24.70
CA ALA A 49 18.63 6.04 25.96
C ALA A 49 19.50 5.67 27.17
N PRO A 50 19.71 6.59 28.13
CA PRO A 50 20.50 6.33 29.32
C PRO A 50 19.86 5.25 30.20
N VAL A 51 20.70 4.41 30.81
CA VAL A 51 20.27 3.25 31.59
C VAL A 51 20.58 3.46 33.05
N LEU A 52 19.53 3.55 33.87
CA LEU A 52 19.63 3.42 35.32
C LEU A 52 19.03 2.09 35.79
N THR A 53 17.75 1.87 35.49
CA THR A 53 16.99 0.66 35.84
C THR A 53 16.53 -0.14 34.61
N GLY A 54 16.80 0.37 33.40
CA GLY A 54 16.29 -0.18 32.14
C GLY A 54 14.81 0.15 31.84
N LYS A 55 14.09 0.79 32.76
CA LYS A 55 12.67 1.17 32.56
C LYS A 55 12.47 2.09 31.35
N LEU A 56 13.38 3.01 31.10
CA LEU A 56 13.29 3.95 29.96
C LEU A 56 13.24 3.18 28.63
N LYS A 57 14.27 2.36 28.36
CA LYS A 57 14.38 1.57 27.13
C LYS A 57 13.13 0.73 26.87
N LYS A 58 12.62 0.04 27.91
CA LYS A 58 11.42 -0.82 27.79
C LYS A 58 10.12 -0.09 27.43
N ASN A 59 10.08 1.23 27.57
CA ASN A 59 8.88 2.04 27.33
C ASN A 59 9.00 2.92 26.07
N VAL A 60 10.08 2.80 25.31
CA VAL A 60 10.19 3.41 23.98
C VAL A 60 9.40 2.53 23.01
N VAL A 61 8.35 3.07 22.40
CA VAL A 61 7.44 2.30 21.54
C VAL A 61 7.09 3.09 20.29
N VAL A 62 6.60 2.40 19.26
CA VAL A 62 5.96 3.04 18.11
C VAL A 62 4.45 3.10 18.29
N VAL A 63 3.91 4.31 18.24
CA VAL A 63 2.47 4.57 18.23
C VAL A 63 2.07 5.08 16.85
N THR A 64 0.96 4.54 16.35
CA THR A 64 0.32 5.00 15.11
C THR A 64 -0.89 5.85 15.47
N GLN A 65 -1.01 7.01 14.85
CA GLN A 65 -2.08 7.97 15.04
C GLN A 65 -2.69 8.33 13.69
N LYS A 66 -3.99 8.63 13.70
CA LYS A 66 -4.65 9.24 12.55
C LYS A 66 -4.27 10.72 12.51
N GLY A 67 -3.90 11.21 11.34
CA GLY A 67 -3.60 12.62 11.12
C GLY A 67 -4.83 13.51 11.24
N ARG A 68 -4.61 14.82 11.12
CA ARG A 68 -5.69 15.81 11.26
C ARG A 68 -6.59 15.83 10.03
N ARG A 69 -6.04 15.57 8.85
CA ARG A 69 -6.84 15.44 7.63
C ARG A 69 -7.30 14.00 7.44
N ARG A 70 -8.43 13.86 6.75
CA ARG A 70 -9.03 12.57 6.44
C ARG A 70 -8.06 11.75 5.58
N GLY A 71 -7.70 10.55 6.04
CA GLY A 71 -6.82 9.63 5.32
C GLY A 71 -5.34 9.75 5.70
N GLU A 72 -4.93 10.76 6.46
CA GLU A 72 -3.57 10.86 6.96
C GLU A 72 -3.35 9.82 8.08
N ILE A 73 -2.23 9.10 8.00
CA ILE A 73 -1.73 8.21 9.04
C ILE A 73 -0.30 8.62 9.34
N ALA A 74 0.03 8.77 10.63
CA ALA A 74 1.38 9.04 11.09
C ALA A 74 1.76 8.03 12.16
N SER A 75 3.00 7.55 12.12
CA SER A 75 3.57 6.75 13.20
C SER A 75 4.81 7.45 13.75
N GLY A 76 5.01 7.37 15.05
CA GLY A 76 6.13 8.02 15.71
C GLY A 76 6.55 7.31 16.99
N VAL A 77 7.73 7.69 17.46
CA VAL A 77 8.28 7.18 18.73
C VAL A 77 7.56 7.87 19.89
N HIS A 78 7.01 7.07 20.79
CA HIS A 78 6.39 7.51 22.04
C HIS A 78 7.12 6.86 23.20
N ILE A 79 7.40 7.63 24.25
CA ILE A 79 7.96 7.10 25.49
C ILE A 79 6.82 7.01 26.51
N GLN A 80 6.35 5.78 26.74
CA GLN A 80 5.12 5.52 27.49
C GLN A 80 5.18 5.98 28.95
N GLY A 81 4.06 6.57 29.38
CA GLY A 81 3.67 6.67 30.78
C GLY A 81 2.39 5.86 31.04
N ILE A 82 1.86 5.97 32.26
CA ILE A 82 0.75 5.13 32.76
C ILE A 82 -0.57 5.88 32.98
N ASN A 83 -0.69 7.15 32.56
CA ASN A 83 -1.97 7.85 32.60
C ASN A 83 -2.95 7.13 31.65
N PRO A 84 -4.03 6.50 32.14
CA PRO A 84 -4.93 5.69 31.31
C PRO A 84 -5.68 6.52 30.26
N ASP A 85 -5.93 7.79 30.57
CA ASP A 85 -6.73 8.70 29.73
C ASP A 85 -5.89 9.32 28.60
N THR A 86 -4.57 9.43 28.78
CA THR A 86 -3.70 10.19 27.86
C THR A 86 -2.43 9.45 27.41
N GLY A 87 -2.09 8.30 28.01
CA GLY A 87 -0.84 7.58 27.75
C GLY A 87 0.44 8.28 28.24
N ASN A 88 0.29 9.41 28.95
CA ASN A 88 1.38 10.23 29.47
C ASN A 88 1.81 9.80 30.88
N SER A 89 2.92 10.34 31.36
CA SER A 89 3.44 10.06 32.70
C SER A 89 2.51 10.61 33.81
N ASP A 90 1.99 9.74 34.68
CA ASP A 90 1.21 10.15 35.86
C ASP A 90 2.14 10.63 36.99
N ASN A 91 1.95 11.88 37.40
CA ASN A 91 2.65 12.51 38.52
C ASN A 91 2.38 11.85 39.88
N LYS A 92 1.31 11.05 40.04
CA LYS A 92 1.00 10.34 41.29
C LYS A 92 1.70 8.99 41.41
N MET A 93 2.27 8.45 40.34
CA MET A 93 2.79 7.07 40.29
C MET A 93 4.30 7.00 39.96
N LYS A 94 5.08 7.96 40.45
CA LYS A 94 6.41 8.33 39.92
C LYS A 94 7.53 7.28 39.93
N ALA A 95 7.42 6.14 40.63
CA ALA A 95 8.63 5.32 40.88
C ALA A 95 8.49 3.79 40.76
N SER A 96 7.39 3.16 41.18
CA SER A 96 7.35 1.69 41.31
C SER A 96 7.02 0.97 40.01
N ASN A 97 6.09 1.49 39.20
CA ASN A 97 5.62 0.79 38.01
C ASN A 97 6.73 0.67 36.93
N PRO A 98 7.03 -0.54 36.43
CA PRO A 98 8.02 -0.74 35.37
C PRO A 98 7.60 -0.14 34.01
N ARG A 99 6.31 0.14 33.81
CA ARG A 99 5.75 0.73 32.58
C ARG A 99 5.63 2.27 32.60
N ASN A 100 6.24 2.94 33.58
CA ASN A 100 6.19 4.39 33.72
C ASN A 100 7.58 4.99 33.53
N ALA A 101 7.88 5.47 32.32
CA ALA A 101 9.13 6.20 32.06
C ALA A 101 9.07 7.65 32.54
N PHE A 102 8.48 7.93 33.71
CA PHE A 102 8.15 9.27 34.19
C PHE A 102 9.26 10.32 34.00
N TYR A 103 10.51 9.94 34.27
CA TYR A 103 11.65 10.87 34.26
C TYR A 103 12.23 11.19 32.88
N TRP A 104 11.80 10.50 31.80
CA TRP A 104 12.46 10.60 30.49
C TRP A 104 12.58 12.04 29.98
N ARG A 105 11.55 12.86 30.20
CA ARG A 105 11.50 14.24 29.71
C ARG A 105 12.47 15.17 30.44
N PHE A 106 12.68 14.94 31.73
CA PHE A 106 13.66 15.69 32.52
C PHE A 106 15.09 15.33 32.12
N VAL A 107 15.31 14.09 31.65
CA VAL A 107 16.60 13.68 31.09
C VAL A 107 16.83 14.33 29.72
N GLU A 108 15.85 14.26 28.81
CA GLU A 108 15.97 14.82 27.45
C GLU A 108 16.22 16.33 27.45
N ILE A 109 15.53 17.08 28.31
CA ILE A 109 15.47 18.55 28.26
C ILE A 109 16.28 19.21 29.39
N GLY A 110 16.64 18.44 30.43
CA GLY A 110 17.24 18.97 31.64
C GLY A 110 16.22 19.59 32.59
N THR A 111 16.74 20.08 33.72
CA THR A 111 15.99 20.76 34.78
C THR A 111 16.80 21.96 35.29
N SER A 112 16.24 22.76 36.20
CA SER A 112 17.00 23.82 36.87
C SER A 112 18.26 23.32 37.59
N ASN A 113 18.28 22.03 37.98
CA ASN A 113 19.33 21.45 38.81
C ASN A 113 20.16 20.38 38.07
N MET A 114 19.90 20.13 36.78
CA MET A 114 20.58 19.09 35.99
C MET A 114 20.60 19.47 34.51
N PRO A 115 21.76 19.43 33.82
CA PRO A 115 21.82 19.72 32.39
C PRO A 115 21.05 18.69 31.55
N ALA A 116 20.71 19.07 30.31
CA ALA A 116 20.05 18.19 29.36
C ALA A 116 20.98 17.06 28.91
N HIS A 117 20.45 15.85 28.83
CA HIS A 117 21.10 14.68 28.24
C HIS A 117 20.23 14.15 27.10
N PRO A 118 20.21 14.84 25.95
CA PRO A 118 19.32 14.52 24.84
C PRO A 118 19.69 13.17 24.21
N PHE A 119 18.69 12.35 23.94
CA PHE A 119 18.81 11.04 23.28
C PHE A 119 17.74 10.84 22.22
N VAL A 120 16.58 11.51 22.32
CA VAL A 120 15.52 11.43 21.30
C VAL A 120 15.84 12.32 20.10
N ARG A 121 16.15 13.60 20.32
CA ARG A 121 16.46 14.50 19.20
C ARG A 121 17.69 14.05 18.40
N PRO A 122 18.81 13.66 19.04
CA PRO A 122 19.97 13.16 18.31
C PRO A 122 19.70 11.86 17.54
N ALA A 123 18.83 10.99 18.06
CA ALA A 123 18.42 9.78 17.34
C ALA A 123 17.71 10.12 16.03
N PHE A 124 16.80 11.09 16.07
CA PHE A 124 16.12 11.58 14.88
C PHE A 124 17.09 12.21 13.88
N ASP A 125 17.89 13.18 14.31
CA ASP A 125 18.82 13.89 13.41
C ASP A 125 19.82 12.93 12.75
N THR A 126 20.15 11.81 13.40
CA THR A 126 21.07 10.78 12.85
C THR A 126 20.39 9.85 11.86
N ARG A 127 19.15 9.41 12.11
CA ARG A 127 18.50 8.34 11.33
C ARG A 127 17.26 8.76 10.54
N GLN A 128 16.98 10.06 10.43
CA GLN A 128 15.81 10.55 9.68
C GLN A 128 15.80 10.09 8.21
N GLU A 129 16.97 10.03 7.56
CA GLU A 129 17.08 9.60 6.15
C GLU A 129 16.84 8.09 6.02
N GLU A 130 17.46 7.28 6.88
CA GLU A 130 17.26 5.82 6.94
C GLU A 130 15.80 5.47 7.27
N ALA A 131 15.18 6.20 8.21
CA ALA A 131 13.77 6.04 8.55
C ALA A 131 12.86 6.35 7.36
N THR A 132 13.21 7.36 6.56
CA THR A 132 12.47 7.72 5.33
C THR A 132 12.61 6.62 4.28
N GLN A 133 13.83 6.13 4.07
CA GLN A 133 14.09 5.03 3.14
C GLN A 133 13.36 3.75 3.56
N ALA A 134 13.37 3.40 4.85
CA ALA A 134 12.65 2.24 5.36
C ALA A 134 11.13 2.34 5.17
N ALA A 135 10.57 3.55 5.35
CA ALA A 135 9.16 3.79 5.09
C ALA A 135 8.81 3.63 3.60
N LEU A 136 9.63 4.18 2.70
CA LEU A 136 9.45 4.05 1.25
C LEU A 136 9.59 2.59 0.79
N ALA A 137 10.61 1.88 1.27
CA ALA A 137 10.82 0.47 0.94
C ALA A 137 9.64 -0.40 1.39
N ARG A 138 9.16 -0.20 2.63
CA ARG A 138 7.99 -0.93 3.13
C ARG A 138 6.72 -0.57 2.36
N MET A 139 6.59 0.70 1.93
CA MET A 139 5.46 1.13 1.12
C MET A 139 5.44 0.42 -0.23
N ASN A 140 6.56 0.39 -0.95
CA ASN A 140 6.68 -0.32 -2.23
C ASN A 140 6.34 -1.81 -2.06
N GLN A 141 6.93 -2.46 -1.05
CA GLN A 141 6.61 -3.85 -0.73
C GLN A 141 5.12 -4.06 -0.42
N ALA A 142 4.50 -3.15 0.34
CA ALA A 142 3.09 -3.27 0.71
C ALA A 142 2.15 -2.97 -0.48
N ILE A 143 2.58 -2.13 -1.44
CA ILE A 143 1.90 -1.94 -2.71
C ILE A 143 2.01 -3.21 -3.54
N ASP A 144 3.17 -3.85 -3.62
CA ASP A 144 3.35 -5.12 -4.34
C ASP A 144 2.53 -6.26 -3.71
N GLU A 145 2.51 -6.33 -2.36
CA GLU A 145 1.70 -7.31 -1.61
C GLU A 145 0.19 -7.03 -1.69
N GLY A 146 -0.21 -5.75 -1.78
CA GLY A 146 -1.60 -5.30 -1.85
C GLY A 146 -2.16 -5.36 -3.27
N ALA A 147 -1.33 -5.11 -4.27
CA ALA A 147 -1.57 -5.40 -5.68
C ALA A 147 -1.29 -6.87 -5.97
N GLY A 148 -1.82 -7.76 -5.12
CA GLY A 148 -1.70 -9.21 -5.28
C GLY A 148 -1.91 -9.58 -6.74
N GLU A 149 -1.09 -10.51 -7.25
CA GLU A 149 -1.12 -10.93 -8.65
C GLU A 149 -2.58 -11.05 -9.11
N MET A 150 -2.96 -10.20 -10.07
CA MET A 150 -4.33 -10.15 -10.58
C MET A 150 -4.75 -11.56 -10.97
N THR A 151 -5.73 -12.13 -10.29
CA THR A 151 -6.14 -13.52 -10.52
C THR A 151 -7.27 -13.58 -11.55
N GLU A 152 -7.49 -14.77 -12.12
CA GLU A 152 -8.67 -15.04 -12.93
C GLU A 152 -9.99 -14.75 -12.19
N ALA A 153 -10.00 -14.92 -10.86
CA ALA A 153 -11.18 -14.63 -10.04
C ALA A 153 -11.52 -13.14 -10.02
N ASP A 154 -10.50 -12.27 -9.97
CA ASP A 154 -10.69 -10.81 -9.99
C ASP A 154 -11.26 -10.34 -11.34
N ILE A 155 -10.80 -10.94 -12.44
CA ILE A 155 -11.34 -10.68 -13.78
C ILE A 155 -12.77 -11.21 -13.91
N TYR A 156 -13.03 -12.42 -13.43
CA TYR A 156 -14.35 -13.04 -13.49
C TYR A 156 -15.41 -12.23 -12.73
N GLN A 157 -15.10 -11.74 -11.52
CA GLN A 157 -16.03 -10.91 -10.74
C GLN A 157 -16.54 -9.71 -11.55
N ARG A 158 -15.67 -9.10 -12.35
CA ARG A 158 -15.96 -7.90 -13.15
C ARG A 158 -16.76 -8.19 -14.39
N LEU A 159 -16.46 -9.31 -15.04
CA LEU A 159 -17.07 -9.68 -16.31
C LEU A 159 -18.33 -10.52 -16.15
N SER A 160 -18.55 -11.19 -15.02
CA SER A 160 -19.61 -12.18 -14.80
C SER A 160 -21.04 -11.73 -15.14
N ALA A 161 -21.32 -10.42 -15.07
CA ALA A 161 -22.63 -9.87 -15.43
C ALA A 161 -22.84 -9.65 -16.94
N LEU A 162 -21.76 -9.72 -17.74
CA LEU A 162 -21.79 -9.50 -19.18
C LEU A 162 -22.25 -10.77 -19.92
N ALA A 163 -22.71 -10.58 -21.15
CA ALA A 163 -23.10 -11.67 -22.05
C ALA A 163 -24.09 -12.69 -21.41
N GLY A 164 -24.97 -12.23 -20.52
CA GLY A 164 -25.92 -13.10 -19.82
C GLY A 164 -25.29 -14.14 -18.89
N GLY A 165 -24.03 -13.92 -18.46
CA GLY A 165 -23.27 -14.86 -17.64
C GLY A 165 -22.36 -15.80 -18.42
N ASN A 166 -22.38 -15.74 -19.76
CA ASN A 166 -21.49 -16.55 -20.60
C ASN A 166 -20.08 -15.95 -20.63
N VAL A 167 -19.36 -16.12 -19.52
CA VAL A 167 -18.00 -15.62 -19.35
C VAL A 167 -17.09 -16.74 -18.87
N PHE A 168 -16.05 -17.02 -19.64
CA PHE A 168 -15.22 -18.20 -19.44
C PHE A 168 -13.72 -17.86 -19.38
N PRO A 169 -12.96 -18.45 -18.46
CA PRO A 169 -11.51 -18.43 -18.55
C PRO A 169 -11.05 -19.35 -19.69
N TYR A 170 -10.03 -18.91 -20.44
CA TYR A 170 -9.32 -19.66 -21.49
C TYR A 170 -10.14 -20.03 -22.74
N VAL A 171 -11.29 -20.69 -22.59
CA VAL A 171 -12.12 -21.18 -23.71
C VAL A 171 -13.59 -21.31 -23.30
N ALA A 172 -14.50 -21.01 -24.24
CA ALA A 172 -15.94 -21.25 -24.04
C ALA A 172 -16.27 -22.74 -24.30
N PRO A 173 -17.13 -23.38 -23.48
CA PRO A 173 -17.60 -24.75 -23.74
C PRO A 173 -18.26 -24.91 -25.11
N GLN A 174 -18.15 -26.11 -25.70
CA GLN A 174 -18.85 -26.40 -26.96
C GLN A 174 -20.37 -26.24 -26.81
N GLY A 175 -21.01 -25.64 -27.81
CA GLY A 175 -22.45 -25.36 -27.80
C GLY A 175 -22.85 -24.10 -27.04
N THR A 176 -21.89 -23.30 -26.55
CA THR A 176 -22.18 -21.98 -25.97
C THR A 176 -22.87 -21.09 -27.00
N THR A 177 -24.02 -20.51 -26.63
CA THR A 177 -24.77 -19.59 -27.48
C THR A 177 -24.24 -18.17 -27.35
N ALA A 178 -24.07 -17.46 -28.47
CA ALA A 178 -23.70 -16.06 -28.47
C ALA A 178 -24.74 -15.16 -27.75
N PRO A 179 -24.32 -14.06 -27.10
CA PRO A 179 -22.93 -13.62 -26.94
C PRO A 179 -22.18 -14.35 -25.81
N TRP A 180 -20.84 -14.35 -25.86
CA TRP A 180 -19.98 -14.79 -24.74
C TRP A 180 -18.65 -14.02 -24.69
N VAL A 181 -17.97 -14.09 -23.55
CA VAL A 181 -16.66 -13.47 -23.32
C VAL A 181 -15.67 -14.53 -22.88
N ILE A 182 -14.46 -14.52 -23.46
CA ILE A 182 -13.34 -15.34 -23.03
C ILE A 182 -12.24 -14.41 -22.49
N TYR A 183 -11.62 -14.74 -21.38
CA TYR A 183 -10.46 -14.01 -20.87
C TYR A 183 -9.28 -14.92 -20.61
N LEU A 184 -8.07 -14.37 -20.80
CA LEU A 184 -6.80 -15.03 -20.55
C LEU A 184 -5.87 -14.08 -19.81
N LEU A 185 -5.22 -14.61 -18.78
CA LEU A 185 -4.12 -13.99 -18.08
C LEU A 185 -2.83 -14.77 -18.45
N PRO A 186 -2.04 -14.33 -19.44
CA PRO A 186 -0.71 -14.89 -19.66
C PRO A 186 0.11 -14.60 -18.40
N GLY A 187 0.77 -15.62 -17.86
CA GLY A 187 1.53 -15.53 -16.60
C GLY A 187 2.42 -14.28 -16.52
N SER A 188 2.55 -13.73 -15.32
CA SER A 188 3.34 -12.55 -15.02
C SER A 188 4.79 -12.74 -15.53
N VAL A 189 5.27 -11.79 -16.34
CA VAL A 189 6.70 -11.72 -16.66
C VAL A 189 7.34 -10.90 -15.55
N SER A 190 7.84 -11.57 -14.52
CA SER A 190 8.78 -10.96 -13.57
C SER A 190 10.15 -11.02 -14.21
N GLU A 191 10.68 -9.87 -14.65
CA GLU A 191 12.09 -9.77 -15.02
C GLU A 191 12.88 -9.42 -13.76
N ASP A 192 13.86 -10.24 -13.38
CA ASP A 192 14.85 -9.84 -12.37
C ASP A 192 15.84 -8.89 -13.04
N VAL A 193 15.70 -7.58 -12.81
CA VAL A 193 16.68 -6.59 -13.25
C VAL A 193 17.67 -6.34 -12.11
N PHE A 194 18.95 -6.17 -12.46
CA PHE A 194 20.12 -6.09 -11.56
C PHE A 194 20.05 -5.01 -10.45
N CYS A 195 19.01 -4.17 -10.42
CA CYS A 195 18.85 -3.04 -9.50
C CYS A 195 17.57 -3.07 -8.63
N GLY A 196 16.88 -4.21 -8.51
CA GLY A 196 15.65 -4.35 -7.72
C GLY A 196 14.50 -4.98 -8.52
N PRO A 197 13.37 -5.33 -7.89
CA PRO A 197 12.27 -6.00 -8.59
C PRO A 197 11.83 -5.16 -9.79
N ALA A 198 11.90 -5.74 -10.99
CA ALA A 198 11.44 -5.05 -12.18
C ALA A 198 9.91 -5.11 -12.29
N GLU A 199 9.38 -4.19 -13.08
CA GLU A 199 7.95 -4.01 -13.34
C GLU A 199 7.20 -5.35 -13.45
N THR A 200 6.42 -5.70 -12.43
CA THR A 200 5.48 -6.83 -12.56
C THR A 200 4.30 -6.33 -13.38
N ALA A 201 4.31 -6.63 -14.67
CA ALA A 201 3.18 -6.31 -15.53
C ALA A 201 2.44 -7.56 -15.95
N SER A 202 1.16 -7.61 -15.58
CA SER A 202 0.24 -8.65 -16.03
C SER A 202 -0.48 -8.16 -17.28
N THR A 203 -0.41 -8.95 -18.35
CA THR A 203 -1.23 -8.70 -19.54
C THR A 203 -2.55 -9.45 -19.38
N VAL A 204 -3.66 -8.88 -19.81
CA VAL A 204 -4.94 -9.59 -19.91
C VAL A 204 -5.41 -9.49 -21.35
N GLN A 205 -5.81 -10.63 -21.91
CA GLN A 205 -6.52 -10.69 -23.18
C GLN A 205 -7.98 -11.00 -22.89
N VAL A 206 -8.88 -10.25 -23.50
CA VAL A 206 -10.33 -10.50 -23.45
C VAL A 206 -10.87 -10.52 -24.87
N ASP A 207 -11.53 -11.62 -25.23
CA ASP A 207 -12.17 -11.84 -26.53
C ASP A 207 -13.68 -11.82 -26.34
N ALA A 208 -14.37 -10.90 -27.00
CA ALA A 208 -15.83 -10.78 -26.96
C ALA A 208 -16.42 -11.38 -28.24
N TRP A 209 -17.39 -12.28 -28.14
CA TRP A 209 -17.95 -13.00 -29.29
C TRP A 209 -19.45 -12.74 -29.41
N ALA A 210 -19.90 -12.46 -30.63
CA ALA A 210 -21.32 -12.29 -30.94
C ALA A 210 -21.65 -12.67 -32.40
N SER A 211 -22.95 -12.83 -32.68
CA SER A 211 -23.47 -13.14 -34.02
C SER A 211 -23.40 -11.95 -35.00
N SER A 212 -23.15 -10.74 -34.51
CA SER A 212 -22.99 -9.55 -35.33
C SER A 212 -21.80 -8.70 -34.87
N ILE A 213 -21.19 -7.98 -35.80
CA ILE A 213 -20.03 -7.11 -35.52
C ILE A 213 -20.43 -5.97 -34.55
N ASP A 214 -21.64 -5.43 -34.68
CA ASP A 214 -22.10 -4.32 -33.86
C ASP A 214 -22.36 -4.77 -32.41
N ASP A 215 -22.94 -5.95 -32.22
CA ASP A 215 -23.12 -6.55 -30.88
C ASP A 215 -21.77 -6.88 -30.24
N ALA A 216 -20.83 -7.40 -31.03
CA ALA A 216 -19.48 -7.72 -30.56
C ALA A 216 -18.72 -6.45 -30.13
N ARG A 217 -18.88 -5.34 -30.86
CA ARG A 217 -18.35 -4.02 -30.50
C ARG A 217 -18.99 -3.47 -29.24
N ALA A 218 -20.31 -3.57 -29.11
CA ALA A 218 -21.04 -3.12 -27.92
C ALA A 218 -20.60 -3.90 -26.68
N LEU A 219 -20.45 -5.22 -26.79
CA LEU A 219 -19.96 -6.08 -25.72
C LEU A 219 -18.52 -5.70 -25.32
N ARG A 220 -17.65 -5.39 -26.29
CA ARG A 220 -16.29 -4.91 -26.01
C ARG A 220 -16.25 -3.60 -25.23
N VAL A 221 -17.15 -2.66 -25.53
CA VAL A 221 -17.27 -1.40 -24.76
C VAL A 221 -17.66 -1.69 -23.32
N GLN A 222 -18.57 -2.65 -23.09
CA GLN A 222 -18.97 -3.08 -21.75
C GLN A 222 -17.80 -3.74 -21.01
N VAL A 223 -17.03 -4.61 -21.68
CA VAL A 223 -15.80 -5.21 -21.12
C VAL A 223 -14.80 -4.13 -20.70
N LYS A 224 -14.54 -3.15 -21.57
CA LYS A 224 -13.60 -2.06 -21.26
C LYS A 224 -14.07 -1.23 -20.05
N ALA A 225 -15.38 -0.97 -19.95
CA ALA A 225 -15.93 -0.26 -18.80
C ALA A 225 -15.80 -1.08 -17.50
N ALA A 226 -16.10 -2.38 -17.55
CA ALA A 226 -16.02 -3.31 -16.42
C ALA A 226 -14.60 -3.50 -15.86
N LEU A 227 -13.58 -3.29 -16.69
CA LEU A 227 -12.15 -3.44 -16.35
C LEU A 227 -11.43 -2.09 -16.18
N SER A 228 -12.16 -0.98 -16.24
CA SER A 228 -11.57 0.37 -16.23
C SER A 228 -10.81 0.71 -14.94
N ASP A 229 -11.22 0.14 -13.82
CA ASP A 229 -10.61 0.31 -12.51
C ASP A 229 -9.38 -0.58 -12.26
N LEU A 230 -9.03 -1.44 -13.23
CA LEU A 230 -7.73 -2.12 -13.28
C LEU A 230 -6.61 -1.25 -13.88
N HIS A 231 -6.92 0.02 -14.21
CA HIS A 231 -5.99 1.04 -14.70
C HIS A 231 -5.03 0.54 -15.79
N PRO A 232 -5.56 0.05 -16.93
CA PRO A 232 -4.72 -0.48 -18.01
C PRO A 232 -3.77 0.60 -18.56
N VAL A 233 -2.47 0.30 -18.57
CA VAL A 233 -1.39 1.21 -19.00
C VAL A 233 -1.07 1.06 -20.50
N GLY A 234 -1.57 0.01 -21.14
CA GLY A 234 -1.54 -0.15 -22.59
C GLY A 234 -2.80 -0.88 -23.06
N LEU A 235 -3.41 -0.41 -24.15
CA LEU A 235 -4.61 -1.01 -24.75
C LEU A 235 -4.36 -1.25 -26.24
N ASN A 236 -4.57 -2.48 -26.70
CA ASN A 236 -4.52 -2.85 -28.10
C ASN A 236 -5.82 -3.56 -28.51
N GLU A 237 -6.35 -3.19 -29.67
CA GLU A 237 -7.62 -3.65 -30.20
C GLU A 237 -7.39 -4.38 -31.53
N ILE A 238 -7.85 -5.62 -31.61
CA ILE A 238 -7.71 -6.46 -32.80
C ILE A 238 -9.11 -6.98 -33.14
N ASN A 239 -9.54 -6.89 -34.39
CA ASN A 239 -10.79 -7.50 -34.84
C ASN A 239 -10.49 -8.86 -35.49
N GLY A 240 -11.23 -9.91 -35.11
CA GLY A 240 -11.09 -11.26 -35.67
C GLY A 240 -12.43 -11.82 -36.16
N TYR A 241 -12.36 -12.72 -37.13
CA TYR A 241 -13.47 -13.54 -37.62
C TYR A 241 -13.04 -15.00 -37.58
N GLU A 242 -13.91 -15.88 -37.07
CA GLU A 242 -13.64 -17.32 -36.98
C GLU A 242 -14.57 -18.07 -37.96
N PRO A 243 -14.02 -18.63 -39.05
CA PRO A 243 -14.81 -19.22 -40.13
C PRO A 243 -15.52 -20.52 -39.74
N ASP A 244 -15.03 -21.25 -38.73
CA ASP A 244 -15.59 -22.54 -38.32
C ASP A 244 -16.86 -22.39 -37.47
N THR A 245 -17.12 -21.21 -36.91
CA THR A 245 -18.24 -20.96 -35.99
C THR A 245 -19.19 -19.85 -36.46
N ASP A 246 -18.93 -19.21 -37.61
CA ASP A 246 -19.67 -18.06 -38.15
C ASP A 246 -19.78 -16.86 -37.18
N PHE A 247 -18.99 -16.84 -36.10
CA PHE A 247 -18.98 -15.74 -35.15
C PHE A 247 -17.87 -14.74 -35.43
N THR A 248 -18.18 -13.47 -35.17
CA THR A 248 -17.21 -12.38 -35.19
C THR A 248 -16.87 -11.99 -33.76
N GLY A 249 -15.59 -11.77 -33.48
CA GLY A 249 -15.18 -11.37 -32.14
C GLY A 249 -14.03 -10.36 -32.16
N PRO A 250 -14.20 -9.16 -31.57
CA PRO A 250 -13.08 -8.30 -31.31
C PRO A 250 -12.32 -8.76 -30.05
N ARG A 251 -11.00 -8.74 -30.19
CA ARG A 251 -10.00 -9.01 -29.16
C ARG A 251 -9.50 -7.69 -28.57
N LEU A 252 -9.50 -7.63 -27.24
CA LEU A 252 -8.94 -6.54 -26.47
C LEU A 252 -7.75 -7.07 -25.66
N LYS A 253 -6.57 -6.49 -25.85
CA LYS A 253 -5.41 -6.76 -25.00
C LYS A 253 -5.13 -5.53 -24.16
N PHE A 254 -4.98 -5.70 -22.85
CA PHE A 254 -4.51 -4.63 -22.00
C PHE A 254 -3.40 -5.08 -21.05
N ARG A 255 -2.49 -4.16 -20.73
CA ARG A 255 -1.41 -4.37 -19.75
C ARG A 255 -1.79 -3.60 -18.49
N SER A 256 -1.83 -4.28 -17.35
CA SER A 256 -1.90 -3.63 -16.03
C SER A 256 -0.55 -3.82 -15.34
N GLY A 257 0.04 -2.73 -14.84
CA GLY A 257 1.35 -2.73 -14.19
C GLY A 257 1.73 -1.33 -13.73
N ASN A 258 2.45 -1.23 -12.60
CA ASN A 258 3.02 0.05 -12.17
C ASN A 258 4.19 0.40 -13.09
N LYS A 259 4.12 1.58 -13.74
CA LYS A 259 5.31 2.18 -14.36
C LYS A 259 6.30 2.48 -13.25
N ALA A 260 7.48 1.85 -13.29
CA ALA A 260 8.59 2.35 -12.49
C ALA A 260 8.98 3.71 -13.06
N THR A 261 8.81 4.79 -12.30
CA THR A 261 9.44 6.07 -12.63
C THR A 261 10.96 5.86 -12.58
N PRO A 262 11.69 6.15 -13.67
CA PRO A 262 13.14 6.01 -13.63
C PRO A 262 13.69 7.10 -12.70
N SER A 263 14.23 6.69 -11.56
CA SER A 263 15.07 7.53 -10.72
C SER A 263 16.39 7.77 -11.46
N TYR A 264 16.62 9.01 -11.90
CA TYR A 264 17.93 9.51 -12.32
C TYR A 264 18.80 9.84 -11.12
#